data_AF-A0A7S3I6Q5-F1
#
_entry.id   AF-A0A7S3I6Q5-F1
#
_cell.length_a   1.000
_cell.length_b   1.000
_cell.length_c   1.000
_cell.angle_alpha   90.00
_cell.angle_beta   90.00
_cell.angle_gamma   90.00
#
_symmetry.space_group_name_H-M   'P 1'
#
loop_
_entity.id
_entity.type
_entity.pdbx_description
1 polymer ?
#
loop_
_entity_poly.entity_id
_entity_poly.type
_entity_poly.pdbx_seq_one_letter_code
_entity_poly.pdbx_strand_id
1 'polypeptide(L)'
;MNPSLFVPEGAFEVLVRQQIARLLEPSLQCVNLVYEELRRLVLEIQLPELQRYYKLQSRMHDVMESVLNNCLNPTNEMILNLIEIETSLINTNHPDFIGSADSLLNLFQEPEFLQKKGENDAEEAQAQ
;
A
#
# COMPACT_ATOMS: atom_id res chain seq x y z
N MET A 1 -25.56 31.62 16.79
CA MET A 1 -25.30 31.06 15.44
C MET A 1 -24.18 30.05 15.59
N ASN A 2 -24.51 28.76 15.67
CA ASN A 2 -23.49 27.72 15.78
C ASN A 2 -22.91 27.48 14.38
N PRO A 3 -21.58 27.54 14.19
CA PRO A 3 -20.97 27.22 12.92
C PRO A 3 -21.32 25.77 12.57
N SER A 4 -21.84 25.54 11.36
CA SER A 4 -22.17 24.21 10.88
C SER A 4 -20.90 23.37 10.76
N LEU A 5 -20.68 22.51 11.75
CA LEU A 5 -19.59 21.54 11.85
C LEU A 5 -19.86 20.30 10.97
N PHE A 6 -20.36 20.51 9.74
CA PHE A 6 -20.89 19.45 8.87
C PHE A 6 -19.97 19.10 7.68
N VAL A 7 -18.65 19.16 7.87
CA VAL A 7 -17.70 18.54 6.92
C VAL A 7 -16.72 17.53 7.57
N PRO A 8 -17.14 16.55 8.41
CA PRO A 8 -16.25 15.45 8.76
C PRO A 8 -16.09 14.43 7.62
N GLU A 9 -17.21 14.04 6.98
CA GLU A 9 -17.24 12.88 6.07
C GLU A 9 -16.67 13.17 4.68
N GLY A 10 -17.08 14.27 4.05
CA GLY A 10 -16.55 14.65 2.73
C GLY A 10 -15.05 14.98 2.76
N ALA A 11 -14.57 15.62 3.82
CA ALA A 11 -13.14 15.89 3.99
C ALA A 11 -12.35 14.60 4.23
N PHE A 12 -12.87 13.68 5.05
CA PHE A 12 -12.29 12.36 5.27
C PHE A 12 -12.17 11.58 3.96
N GLU A 13 -13.25 11.46 3.19
CA GLU A 13 -13.22 10.76 1.91
C GLU A 13 -12.20 11.34 0.94
N VAL A 14 -12.13 12.67 0.82
CA VAL A 14 -11.16 13.33 -0.07
C VAL A 14 -9.74 12.98 0.34
N LEU A 15 -9.41 13.05 1.64
CA LEU A 15 -8.09 12.71 2.14
C LEU A 15 -7.76 11.24 1.93
N VAL A 16 -8.70 10.32 2.20
CA VAL A 16 -8.49 8.89 1.99
C VAL A 16 -8.28 8.57 0.50
N ARG A 17 -9.12 9.11 -0.39
CA ARG A 17 -8.95 8.92 -1.85
C ARG A 17 -7.60 9.44 -2.33
N GLN A 18 -7.15 10.60 -1.84
CA GLN A 18 -5.82 11.12 -2.15
C GLN A 18 -4.71 10.17 -1.69
N GLN A 19 -4.84 9.59 -0.50
CA GLN A 19 -3.85 8.65 0.03
C GLN A 19 -3.82 7.32 -0.73
N ILE A 20 -4.98 6.77 -1.12
CA ILE A 20 -5.07 5.57 -1.96
C ILE A 20 -4.44 5.83 -3.34
N ALA A 21 -4.75 6.96 -3.98
CA ALA A 21 -4.20 7.29 -5.29
C ALA A 21 -2.66 7.35 -5.33
N ARG A 22 -2.01 7.69 -4.21
CA ARG A 22 -0.55 7.70 -4.07
C ARG A 22 0.08 6.30 -4.12
N LEU A 23 -0.70 5.23 -3.99
CA LEU A 23 -0.22 3.85 -4.11
C LEU A 23 0.01 3.41 -5.56
N LEU A 24 -0.57 4.11 -6.55
CA LEU A 24 -0.46 3.72 -7.94
C LEU A 24 1.00 3.65 -8.42
N GLU A 25 1.74 4.75 -8.26
CA GLU A 25 3.14 4.86 -8.70
C GLU A 25 4.04 3.77 -8.09
N PRO A 26 4.09 3.57 -6.75
CA PRO A 26 4.92 2.52 -6.17
C PRO A 26 4.46 1.10 -6.56
N SER A 27 3.17 0.88 -6.81
CA SER A 27 2.67 -0.42 -7.31
C SER A 27 3.13 -0.70 -8.74
N LEU A 28 3.10 0.29 -9.64
CA LEU A 28 3.63 0.16 -11.00
C LEU A 28 5.14 -0.05 -11.00
N GLN A 29 5.87 0.67 -10.15
CA GLN A 29 7.31 0.46 -9.96
C GLN A 29 7.62 -0.97 -9.49
N CYS A 30 6.83 -1.51 -8.56
CA CYS A 30 6.95 -2.89 -8.10
C CYS A 30 6.82 -3.89 -9.27
N VAL A 31 5.82 -3.72 -10.14
CA VAL A 31 5.65 -4.58 -11.32
C VAL A 31 6.86 -4.49 -12.26
N ASN A 32 7.37 -3.30 -12.53
CA ASN A 32 8.56 -3.14 -13.36
C ASN A 32 9.78 -3.84 -12.75
N LEU A 33 10.01 -3.72 -11.44
CA LEU A 33 11.11 -4.40 -10.75
C LEU A 33 10.98 -5.93 -10.86
N VAL A 34 9.78 -6.47 -10.66
CA VAL A 34 9.52 -7.91 -10.80
C VAL A 34 9.72 -8.36 -12.25
N TYR A 35 9.21 -7.61 -13.22
CA TYR A 35 9.37 -7.92 -14.64
C TYR A 35 10.85 -7.94 -15.07
N GLU A 36 11.63 -6.93 -14.69
CA GLU A 36 13.07 -6.87 -15.01
C GLU A 36 13.82 -8.06 -14.41
N GLU A 37 13.51 -8.44 -13.16
CA GLU A 37 14.15 -9.58 -12.51
C GLU A 37 13.76 -10.92 -13.18
N LEU A 38 12.48 -11.09 -13.53
CA LEU A 38 12.04 -12.27 -14.29
C LEU A 38 12.70 -12.34 -15.67
N ARG A 39 12.83 -11.20 -16.35
CA ARG A 39 13.51 -11.12 -17.66
C ARG A 39 14.99 -11.48 -17.53
N ARG A 40 15.67 -10.99 -16.49
CA ARG A 40 17.06 -11.36 -16.17
C ARG A 40 17.20 -12.88 -15.96
N LEU A 41 16.30 -13.49 -15.19
CA LEU A 41 16.30 -14.94 -14.97
C LEU A 41 16.10 -15.74 -16.27
N VAL A 42 15.22 -15.30 -17.17
CA VAL A 42 15.01 -15.94 -18.48
C VAL A 42 16.25 -15.88 -19.37
N LEU A 43 17.06 -14.82 -19.26
CA LEU A 43 18.31 -14.69 -20.01
C LEU A 43 19.45 -15.53 -19.41
N GLU A 44 19.51 -15.66 -18.08
CA GLU A 44 20.57 -16.37 -17.39
C GLU A 44 20.35 -17.88 -17.26
N ILE A 45 19.11 -18.35 -17.43
CA ILE A 45 18.80 -19.77 -17.28
C ILE A 45 19.56 -20.61 -18.31
N GLN A 46 20.32 -21.58 -17.80
CA GLN A 46 21.05 -22.54 -18.62
C GLN A 46 20.31 -23.87 -18.63
N LEU A 47 20.17 -24.44 -19.82
CA LEU A 47 19.53 -25.75 -20.03
C LEU A 47 20.57 -26.69 -20.68
N PRO A 48 21.47 -27.32 -19.89
CA PRO A 48 22.58 -28.12 -20.40
C PRO A 48 22.14 -29.20 -21.40
N GLU A 49 21.00 -29.84 -21.15
CA GLU A 49 20.42 -30.89 -21.98
C GLU A 49 20.03 -30.40 -23.37
N LEU A 50 19.76 -29.10 -23.50
CA LEU A 50 19.37 -28.43 -24.74
C LEU A 50 20.55 -27.81 -25.50
N GLN A 51 21.78 -27.83 -24.96
CA GLN A 51 22.95 -27.29 -25.66
C GLN A 51 23.15 -27.90 -27.05
N ARG A 52 22.91 -29.21 -27.19
CA ARG A 52 22.96 -29.92 -28.49
C ARG A 52 21.80 -29.56 -29.44
N TYR A 53 20.73 -28.94 -28.92
CA TYR A 53 19.51 -28.57 -29.63
C TYR A 53 19.33 -27.03 -29.64
N TYR A 54 20.36 -26.30 -30.03
CA TYR A 54 20.39 -24.82 -29.98
C TYR A 54 19.17 -24.12 -30.62
N LYS A 55 18.61 -24.67 -31.70
CA LYS A 55 17.39 -24.11 -32.33
C LYS A 55 16.16 -24.20 -31.42
N LEU A 56 16.01 -25.32 -30.72
CA LEU A 56 14.93 -25.52 -29.75
C LEU A 56 15.15 -24.61 -28.54
N GLN A 57 16.39 -24.54 -28.04
CA GLN A 57 16.74 -23.65 -26.94
C GLN A 57 16.37 -22.19 -27.27
N SER A 58 16.80 -21.69 -28.44
CA SER A 58 16.47 -20.34 -28.91
C SER A 58 14.95 -20.13 -28.97
N ARG A 59 14.18 -21.07 -29.54
CA ARG A 59 12.72 -20.93 -29.58
C ARG A 59 12.06 -20.99 -28.21
N MET A 60 12.62 -21.72 -27.26
CA MET A 60 12.11 -21.71 -25.88
C MET A 60 12.33 -20.34 -25.23
N HIS A 61 13.52 -19.73 -25.37
CA HIS A 61 13.76 -18.37 -24.86
C HIS A 61 12.81 -17.35 -25.50
N ASP A 62 12.60 -17.42 -26.82
CA ASP A 62 11.66 -16.51 -27.52
C ASP A 62 10.24 -16.61 -26.95
N VAL A 63 9.77 -17.84 -26.68
CA VAL A 63 8.44 -18.06 -26.07
C VAL A 63 8.41 -17.53 -24.64
N MET A 64 9.43 -17.81 -23.82
CA MET A 64 9.50 -17.32 -22.43
C MET A 64 9.49 -15.78 -22.37
N GLU A 65 10.30 -15.11 -23.21
CA GLU A 65 10.31 -13.65 -23.28
C GLU A 65 8.96 -13.11 -23.77
N SER A 66 8.35 -13.75 -24.78
CA SER A 66 7.01 -13.37 -25.24
C SER A 66 5.96 -13.49 -24.15
N VAL A 67 5.98 -14.53 -23.32
CA VAL A 67 5.02 -14.67 -22.21
C VAL A 67 5.20 -13.54 -21.21
N LEU A 68 6.44 -13.25 -20.78
CA LEU A 68 6.70 -12.16 -19.84
C LEU A 68 6.22 -10.81 -20.38
N ASN A 69 6.51 -10.49 -21.65
CA ASN A 69 6.09 -9.25 -22.29
C ASN A 69 4.57 -9.11 -22.35
N ASN A 70 3.88 -10.21 -22.64
CA ASN A 70 2.42 -10.24 -22.72
C ASN A 70 1.74 -10.10 -21.35
N CYS A 71 2.43 -10.41 -20.25
CA CYS A 71 1.90 -10.28 -18.89
C CYS A 71 2.03 -8.86 -18.31
N LEU A 72 2.95 -8.03 -18.82
CA LEU A 72 3.25 -6.72 -18.23
C LEU A 72 2.04 -5.77 -18.30
N ASN A 73 1.48 -5.56 -19.49
CA ASN A 73 0.35 -4.63 -19.66
C ASN A 73 -0.91 -5.06 -18.89
N PRO A 74 -1.37 -6.32 -18.96
CA PRO A 74 -2.52 -6.77 -18.17
C PRO A 74 -2.33 -6.60 -16.65
N THR A 75 -1.11 -6.78 -16.16
CA THR A 75 -0.80 -6.60 -14.74
C THR A 75 -0.87 -5.13 -14.34
N ASN A 76 -0.34 -4.22 -15.17
CA ASN A 76 -0.46 -2.78 -14.96
C ASN A 76 -1.93 -2.31 -15.02
N GLU A 77 -2.71 -2.82 -15.97
CA GLU A 77 -4.15 -2.55 -16.05
C GLU A 77 -4.90 -3.04 -14.81
N MET A 78 -4.56 -4.23 -14.30
CA MET A 78 -5.13 -4.74 -13.05
C MET A 78 -4.84 -3.80 -11.87
N ILE A 79 -3.62 -3.27 -11.74
CA ILE A 79 -3.27 -2.31 -10.68
C ILE A 79 -4.09 -1.03 -10.81
N LEU A 80 -4.19 -0.48 -12.02
CA LEU A 80 -5.02 0.70 -12.28
C LEU A 80 -6.46 0.47 -11.85
N ASN A 81 -7.05 -0.65 -12.27
CA ASN A 81 -8.41 -1.04 -11.91
C ASN A 81 -8.59 -1.17 -10.39
N LEU A 82 -7.62 -1.76 -9.68
CA LEU A 82 -7.68 -1.86 -8.21
C LEU A 82 -7.67 -0.49 -7.55
N ILE A 83 -6.82 0.44 -8.00
CA ILE A 83 -6.80 1.81 -7.47
C ILE A 83 -8.12 2.53 -7.76
N GLU A 84 -8.70 2.36 -8.95
CA GLU A 84 -10.01 2.93 -9.29
C GLU A 84 -11.14 2.36 -8.41
N ILE A 85 -11.15 1.05 -8.18
CA ILE A 85 -12.13 0.40 -7.31
C ILE A 85 -12.03 0.97 -5.89
N GLU A 86 -10.83 0.99 -5.30
CA GLU A 86 -10.63 1.47 -3.93
C GLU A 86 -10.89 2.97 -3.77
N THR A 87 -10.69 3.77 -4.82
CA THR A 87 -11.01 5.21 -4.79
C THR A 87 -12.48 5.51 -5.08
N SER A 88 -13.25 4.56 -5.63
CA SER A 88 -14.67 4.76 -5.97
C SER A 88 -15.57 4.73 -4.72
N LEU A 89 -15.25 3.87 -3.75
CA LEU A 89 -16.03 3.68 -2.52
C LEU A 89 -15.10 3.40 -1.34
N ILE A 90 -15.19 4.24 -0.31
CA ILE A 90 -14.46 4.02 0.95
C ILE A 90 -15.33 3.20 1.90
N ASN A 91 -14.87 2.00 2.26
CA ASN A 91 -15.60 1.13 3.17
C ASN A 91 -15.39 1.52 4.65
N THR A 92 -16.24 2.40 5.17
CA THR A 92 -16.26 2.81 6.58
C THR A 92 -16.94 1.80 7.51
N ASN A 93 -17.52 0.72 6.99
CA ASN A 93 -18.12 -0.36 7.77
C ASN A 93 -17.13 -1.50 8.08
N HIS A 94 -15.87 -1.38 7.66
CA HIS A 94 -14.86 -2.41 7.86
C HIS A 94 -14.58 -2.62 9.36
N PRO A 95 -14.46 -3.87 9.87
CA PRO A 95 -14.24 -4.12 11.31
C PRO A 95 -12.94 -3.51 11.85
N ASP A 96 -11.91 -3.37 11.01
CA ASP A 96 -10.64 -2.73 11.39
C ASP A 96 -10.73 -1.19 11.35
N PHE A 97 -11.82 -0.62 10.83
CA PHE A 97 -12.04 0.82 10.85
C PHE A 97 -12.53 1.24 12.25
N ILE A 98 -11.59 1.59 13.11
CA ILE A 98 -11.88 2.22 14.40
C ILE A 98 -12.46 3.61 14.09
N GLY A 99 -13.76 3.78 14.28
CA GLY A 99 -14.48 5.00 13.94
C GLY A 99 -13.93 6.26 14.65
N SER A 100 -14.33 7.43 14.15
CA SER A 100 -13.82 8.74 14.61
C SER A 100 -13.97 8.96 16.12
N ALA A 101 -14.99 8.40 16.76
CA ALA A 101 -15.23 8.57 18.19
C ALA A 101 -14.13 7.90 19.04
N ASP A 102 -13.81 6.63 18.77
CA ASP A 102 -12.82 5.89 19.54
C ASP A 102 -11.38 6.34 19.23
N SER A 103 -11.09 6.69 17.96
CA SER A 103 -9.79 7.26 17.59
C SER A 103 -9.55 8.67 18.13
N LEU A 104 -10.57 9.55 18.13
CA LEU A 104 -10.45 10.88 18.75
C LEU A 104 -10.34 10.77 20.28
N LEU A 105 -11.11 9.87 20.92
CA LEU A 105 -10.98 9.62 22.35
C LEU A 105 -9.56 9.17 22.72
N ASN A 106 -8.96 8.26 21.95
CA ASN A 106 -7.57 7.84 22.16
C ASN A 106 -6.57 8.99 21.94
N LEU A 107 -6.81 9.87 20.96
CA LEU A 107 -5.93 11.01 20.66
C LEU A 107 -6.03 12.13 21.72
N PHE A 108 -7.21 12.32 22.31
CA PHE A 108 -7.47 13.30 23.37
C PHE A 108 -7.24 12.75 24.79
N GLN A 109 -6.90 11.47 24.96
CA GLN A 109 -6.53 10.86 26.25
C GLN A 109 -5.02 10.96 26.57
N GLU A 110 -4.16 11.16 25.56
CA GLU A 110 -2.73 11.40 25.74
C GLU A 110 -2.35 12.63 26.62
N PRO A 111 -3.10 13.76 26.67
CA PRO A 111 -2.69 14.91 27.48
C PRO A 111 -2.94 14.75 29.00
N GLU A 112 -3.91 13.93 29.44
CA GLU A 112 -4.20 13.78 30.89
C GLU A 112 -3.20 12.88 31.62
N PHE A 113 -2.58 11.92 30.92
CA PHE A 113 -1.63 10.97 31.53
C PHE A 113 -0.28 11.63 31.84
N LEU A 114 0.13 12.61 31.03
CA LEU A 114 1.36 13.37 31.23
C LEU A 114 1.26 14.38 32.38
N GLN A 115 0.07 14.93 32.64
CA GLN A 115 -0.18 15.88 33.73
C GLN A 115 -0.19 15.20 35.10
N LYS A 116 -0.88 14.05 35.22
CA LYS A 116 -0.91 13.27 36.46
C LYS A 116 0.45 12.71 36.86
N LYS A 117 1.32 12.38 35.89
CA LYS A 117 2.66 11.90 36.18
C LYS A 117 3.54 13.01 36.78
N GLY A 118 3.45 14.23 36.25
CA GLY A 118 4.17 15.38 36.80
C GLY A 118 3.70 15.83 38.18
N GLU A 119 2.41 15.70 38.49
CA GLU A 119 1.87 16.01 39.82
C GLU A 119 2.26 14.98 40.88
N ASN A 120 2.21 13.69 40.54
CA ASN A 120 2.63 12.60 41.44
C ASN A 120 4.14 12.65 41.74
N ASP A 121 4.98 12.92 40.74
CA ASP A 121 6.43 13.05 40.91
C ASP A 121 6.81 14.31 41.73
N ALA A 122 5.98 15.38 41.66
CA ALA A 122 6.17 16.60 42.46
C ALA A 122 5.71 16.45 43.92
N GLU A 123 4.64 15.69 44.19
CA GLU A 123 4.22 15.33 45.55
C GLU A 123 5.23 14.42 46.25
N GLU A 124 5.84 13.45 45.53
CA GLU A 124 6.88 12.58 46.09
C GLU A 124 8.17 13.34 46.46
N ALA A 125 8.52 14.37 45.69
CA ALA A 125 9.69 15.23 45.95
C ALA A 125 9.49 16.22 47.11
N GLN A 126 8.24 16.50 47.52
CA GLN A 126 7.92 17.37 48.65
C GLN A 126 7.70 16.60 49.97
N ALA A 127 7.60 15.26 49.89
CA ALA A 127 7.41 14.38 51.04
C ALA A 127 8.73 13.78 51.60
N GLN A 128 9.90 14.20 51.09
CA GLN A 128 11.24 13.87 51.61
C GLN A 128 11.94 15.14 52.13
#